data_AF-A0A1B7JZW8-F1
#
_entry.id   AF-A0A1B7JZW8-F1
#
_cell.length_a   1.000
_cell.length_b   1.000
_cell.length_c   1.000
_cell.angle_alpha   90.00
_cell.angle_beta   90.00
_cell.angle_gamma   90.00
#
_symmetry.space_group_name_H-M   'P 1'
#
loop_
_entity.id
_entity.type
_entity.pdbx_description
1 polymer ?
#
loop_
_entity_poly.entity_id
_entity_poly.type
_entity_poly.pdbx_seq_one_letter_code
_entity_poly.pdbx_strand_id
1 'polypeptide(L)'
;MVYAKHIGIGTGEIISAVTLAMLIEFFSILFWGALSDKIGLKPVYYIGVIGLLVMAFPFFWLLSTGSYGAVMLAMFLGLPVCHGAMIGTQPCIMSDLFPVRVRYSGLALGHEVGSIFSGGLGPMLAVALLMAFDSSWPVSLLLMAYALLAWIALRSLPSTPLQHKHAGATDVND
;
A
#
# COMPACT_ATOMS: atom_id res chain seq x y z
N MET A 1 1.64 17.18 -2.01
CA MET A 1 1.59 18.62 -2.40
C MET A 1 2.35 19.52 -1.44
N VAL A 2 2.16 19.39 -0.11
CA VAL A 2 2.85 20.24 0.89
C VAL A 2 4.39 20.18 0.76
N TYR A 3 4.97 18.97 0.72
CA TYR A 3 6.42 18.81 0.62
C TYR A 3 7.01 19.30 -0.72
N ALA A 4 6.33 19.05 -1.82
CA ALA A 4 6.84 19.42 -3.14
C ALA A 4 6.76 20.95 -3.41
N LYS A 5 5.82 21.66 -2.77
CA LYS A 5 5.78 23.12 -2.75
C LYS A 5 7.00 23.72 -2.01
N HIS A 6 7.52 23.01 -0.99
CA HIS A 6 8.77 23.39 -0.31
C HIS A 6 10.01 23.27 -1.20
N ILE A 7 9.99 22.37 -2.19
CA ILE A 7 11.13 22.07 -3.07
C ILE A 7 11.07 22.88 -4.39
N GLY A 8 10.02 23.70 -4.58
CA GLY A 8 9.89 24.57 -5.75
C GLY A 8 9.39 23.87 -7.03
N ILE A 9 8.87 22.64 -6.92
CA ILE A 9 8.26 21.92 -8.06
C ILE A 9 6.83 22.43 -8.26
N GLY A 10 6.44 22.65 -9.51
CA GLY A 10 5.11 23.14 -9.84
C GLY A 10 4.02 22.14 -9.43
N THR A 11 2.96 22.60 -8.75
CA THR A 11 1.84 21.73 -8.34
C THR A 11 1.26 20.94 -9.51
N GLY A 12 1.21 21.53 -10.71
CA GLY A 12 0.75 20.88 -11.93
C GLY A 12 1.61 19.69 -12.35
N GLU A 13 2.93 19.77 -12.18
CA GLU A 13 3.87 18.70 -12.51
C GLU A 13 3.70 17.50 -11.56
N ILE A 14 3.52 17.75 -10.26
CA ILE A 14 3.27 16.67 -9.30
C ILE A 14 1.94 15.98 -9.60
N ILE A 15 0.92 16.77 -9.95
CA ILE A 15 -0.41 16.24 -10.32
C ILE A 15 -0.29 15.39 -11.60
N SER A 16 0.41 15.88 -12.64
CA SER A 16 0.59 15.10 -13.87
C SER A 16 1.37 13.80 -13.62
N ALA A 17 2.41 13.86 -12.80
CA ALA A 17 3.21 12.68 -12.44
C ALA A 17 2.38 11.63 -11.69
N VAL A 18 1.60 12.04 -10.67
CA VAL A 18 0.75 11.10 -9.93
C VAL A 18 -0.39 10.55 -10.79
N THR A 19 -1.01 11.37 -11.65
CA THR A 19 -2.06 10.91 -12.57
C THR A 19 -1.53 9.86 -13.55
N LEU A 20 -0.35 10.08 -14.12
CA LEU A 20 0.26 9.11 -15.04
C LEU A 20 0.66 7.82 -14.31
N ALA A 21 1.21 7.94 -13.09
CA ALA A 21 1.54 6.78 -12.27
C ALA A 21 0.28 5.97 -11.91
N MET A 22 -0.82 6.61 -11.54
CA MET A 22 -2.12 5.96 -11.27
C MET A 22 -2.68 5.24 -12.50
N LEU A 23 -2.55 5.84 -13.69
CA LEU A 23 -2.97 5.20 -14.94
C LEU A 23 -2.18 3.90 -15.18
N ILE A 24 -0.87 3.90 -14.94
CA ILE A 24 -0.04 2.71 -15.07
C ILE A 24 -0.33 1.71 -13.95
N GLU A 25 -0.59 2.20 -12.74
CA GLU A 25 -0.94 1.37 -11.59
C GLU A 25 -2.20 0.56 -11.86
N PHE A 26 -3.20 1.12 -12.53
CA PHE A 26 -4.41 0.38 -12.93
C PHE A 26 -4.08 -0.93 -13.67
N PHE A 27 -3.18 -0.88 -14.66
CA PHE A 27 -2.73 -2.08 -15.38
C PHE A 27 -1.81 -2.96 -14.52
N SER A 28 -0.99 -2.33 -13.66
CA SER A 28 -0.10 -3.03 -12.74
C SER A 28 -0.87 -3.89 -11.72
N ILE A 29 -1.99 -3.39 -11.19
CA ILE A 29 -2.87 -4.12 -10.27
C ILE A 29 -3.35 -5.41 -10.92
N LEU A 30 -3.77 -5.36 -12.19
CA LEU A 30 -4.19 -6.56 -12.93
C LEU A 30 -3.02 -7.53 -13.14
N PHE A 31 -1.85 -7.01 -13.48
CA PHE A 31 -0.63 -7.81 -13.63
C PHE A 31 -0.24 -8.51 -12.32
N TRP A 32 -0.20 -7.79 -11.20
CA TRP A 32 0.14 -8.34 -9.89
C TRP A 32 -0.91 -9.32 -9.39
N GLY A 33 -2.19 -9.07 -9.66
CA GLY A 33 -3.27 -10.03 -9.41
C GLY A 33 -3.03 -11.35 -10.16
N ALA A 34 -2.81 -11.28 -11.47
CA ALA A 34 -2.54 -12.48 -12.29
C ALA A 34 -1.22 -13.19 -11.90
N LEU A 35 -0.21 -12.44 -11.43
CA LEU A 35 1.03 -13.03 -10.92
C LEU A 35 0.78 -13.75 -9.58
N SER A 36 -0.08 -13.19 -8.74
CA SER A 36 -0.42 -13.77 -7.44
C SER A 36 -1.16 -15.10 -7.56
N ASP A 37 -1.90 -15.32 -8.65
CA ASP A 37 -2.52 -16.62 -8.94
C ASP A 37 -1.47 -17.72 -9.17
N LYS A 38 -0.26 -17.34 -9.62
CA LYS A 38 0.84 -18.30 -9.93
C LYS A 38 1.77 -18.56 -8.75
N ILE A 39 2.15 -17.51 -8.02
CA ILE A 39 3.14 -17.61 -6.94
C ILE A 39 2.53 -17.47 -5.53
N GLY A 40 1.22 -17.22 -5.45
CA GLY A 40 0.47 -17.01 -4.22
C GLY A 40 0.28 -15.53 -3.84
N LEU A 41 -0.77 -15.27 -3.06
CA LEU A 41 -1.13 -13.93 -2.59
C LEU A 41 -0.09 -13.34 -1.63
N LYS A 42 0.34 -14.10 -0.61
CA LYS A 42 1.29 -13.59 0.40
C LYS A 42 2.65 -13.19 -0.18
N PRO A 43 3.30 -13.99 -1.05
CA PRO A 43 4.59 -13.60 -1.63
C PRO A 43 4.52 -12.30 -2.42
N VAL A 44 3.48 -12.09 -3.22
CA VAL A 44 3.30 -10.83 -3.97
C VAL A 44 3.10 -9.64 -3.03
N TYR A 45 2.31 -9.80 -1.96
CA TYR A 45 2.15 -8.74 -0.96
C TYR A 45 3.48 -8.42 -0.25
N TYR A 46 4.31 -9.42 0.06
CA TYR A 46 5.65 -9.20 0.62
C TYR A 46 6.55 -8.40 -0.32
N ILE A 47 6.48 -8.62 -1.64
CA ILE A 47 7.24 -7.82 -2.62
C ILE A 47 6.87 -6.34 -2.48
N GLY A 48 5.58 -6.03 -2.39
CA GLY A 48 5.10 -4.65 -2.22
C GLY A 48 5.57 -4.02 -0.90
N VAL A 49 5.43 -4.75 0.21
CA VAL A 49 5.82 -4.26 1.55
C VAL A 49 7.33 -4.05 1.67
N ILE A 50 8.14 -4.99 1.18
CA ILE A 50 9.60 -4.86 1.17
C ILE A 50 10.02 -3.74 0.20
N GLY A 51 9.37 -3.65 -0.96
CA GLY A 51 9.57 -2.54 -1.90
C GLY A 51 9.32 -1.20 -1.25
N LEU A 52 8.23 -1.05 -0.48
CA LEU A 52 7.91 0.16 0.26
C LEU A 52 8.94 0.48 1.36
N LEU A 53 9.42 -0.53 2.11
CA LEU A 53 10.49 -0.35 3.10
C LEU A 53 11.77 0.19 2.47
N VAL A 54 12.18 -0.41 1.34
CA VAL A 54 13.38 0.01 0.62
C VAL A 54 13.19 1.38 -0.02
N MET A 55 12.00 1.67 -0.54
CA MET A 55 11.69 2.93 -1.23
C MET A 55 11.38 4.08 -0.28
N ALA A 56 11.14 3.85 1.01
CA ALA A 56 10.77 4.90 1.96
C ALA A 56 11.75 6.10 1.95
N PHE A 57 13.06 5.84 1.97
CA PHE A 57 14.08 6.89 1.89
C PHE A 57 14.37 7.37 0.45
N PRO A 58 14.62 6.48 -0.54
CA PRO A 58 14.85 6.89 -1.92
C PRO A 58 13.71 7.72 -2.51
N PHE A 59 12.47 7.48 -2.12
CA PHE A 59 11.31 8.23 -2.59
C PHE A 59 11.44 9.71 -2.25
N PHE A 60 11.64 10.04 -0.98
CA PHE A 60 11.80 11.44 -0.56
C PHE A 60 13.10 12.07 -1.07
N TRP A 61 14.16 11.27 -1.24
CA TRP A 61 15.40 11.73 -1.85
C TRP A 61 15.21 12.11 -3.33
N LEU A 62 14.55 11.27 -4.12
CA LEU A 62 14.17 11.57 -5.50
C LEU A 62 13.29 12.82 -5.60
N LEU A 63 12.34 12.98 -4.66
CA LEU A 63 11.51 14.19 -4.59
C LEU A 63 12.35 15.45 -4.27
N SER A 64 13.33 15.33 -3.36
CA SER A 64 14.22 16.44 -2.98
C SER A 64 15.16 16.90 -4.10
N THR A 65 15.35 16.07 -5.14
CA THR A 65 16.19 16.41 -6.31
C THR A 65 15.63 17.59 -7.12
N GLY A 66 14.34 17.92 -6.96
CA GLY A 66 13.73 19.06 -7.67
C GLY A 66 13.47 18.84 -9.16
N SER A 67 13.91 17.70 -9.71
CA SER A 67 13.74 17.34 -11.12
C SER A 67 12.43 16.62 -11.37
N TYR A 68 11.68 17.07 -12.38
CA TYR A 68 10.43 16.41 -12.79
C TYR A 68 10.63 14.92 -13.13
N GLY A 69 11.73 14.57 -13.80
CA GLY A 69 12.05 13.17 -14.13
C GLY A 69 12.27 12.30 -12.89
N ALA A 70 12.89 12.85 -11.85
CA ALA A 70 13.10 12.15 -10.58
C ALA A 70 11.77 11.94 -9.84
N VAL A 71 10.87 12.92 -9.86
CA VAL A 71 9.52 12.79 -9.30
C VAL A 71 8.71 11.73 -10.05
N MET A 72 8.73 11.74 -11.38
CA MET A 72 8.07 10.69 -12.18
C MET A 72 8.59 9.31 -11.79
N LEU A 73 9.91 9.12 -11.72
CA LEU A 73 10.51 7.84 -11.34
C LEU A 73 10.06 7.41 -9.93
N ALA A 74 10.07 8.33 -8.96
CA ALA A 74 9.62 8.05 -7.60
C ALA A 74 8.14 7.63 -7.57
N MET A 75 7.26 8.31 -8.31
CA MET A 75 5.85 7.97 -8.42
C MET A 75 5.65 6.61 -9.09
N PHE A 76 6.39 6.29 -10.16
CA PHE A 76 6.28 4.99 -10.83
C PHE A 76 6.74 3.81 -9.96
N LEU A 77 7.84 3.98 -9.22
CA LEU A 77 8.35 2.93 -8.33
C LEU A 77 7.46 2.79 -7.08
N GLY A 78 6.96 3.90 -6.53
CA GLY A 78 6.10 3.87 -5.35
C GLY A 78 4.70 3.29 -5.65
N LEU A 79 4.07 3.74 -6.73
CA LEU A 79 2.67 3.45 -7.02
C LEU A 79 2.51 2.13 -7.80
N PRO A 80 2.74 2.04 -9.13
CA PRO A 80 2.61 0.78 -9.86
C PRO A 80 3.38 -0.42 -9.30
N VAL A 81 4.63 -0.22 -8.84
CA VAL A 81 5.50 -1.34 -8.45
C VAL A 81 5.22 -1.78 -7.02
N CYS A 82 5.36 -0.88 -6.04
CA CYS A 82 5.21 -1.26 -4.62
C CYS A 82 3.74 -1.32 -4.20
N HIS A 83 2.99 -0.22 -4.39
CA HIS A 83 1.59 -0.13 -3.98
C HIS A 83 0.69 -1.02 -4.83
N GLY A 84 0.91 -1.10 -6.15
CA GLY A 84 0.15 -1.96 -7.05
C GLY A 84 0.22 -3.45 -6.69
N ALA A 85 1.37 -3.93 -6.21
CA ALA A 85 1.51 -5.31 -5.72
C ALA A 85 0.67 -5.58 -4.46
N MET A 86 0.60 -4.60 -3.55
CA MET A 86 -0.24 -4.68 -2.35
C MET A 86 -1.71 -4.61 -2.72
N ILE A 87 -2.13 -3.59 -3.48
CA ILE A 87 -3.53 -3.38 -3.88
C ILE A 87 -4.05 -4.52 -4.74
N GLY A 88 -3.24 -5.06 -5.66
CA GLY A 88 -3.65 -6.17 -6.53
C GLY A 88 -3.98 -7.46 -5.77
N THR A 89 -3.39 -7.67 -4.59
CA THR A 89 -3.60 -8.90 -3.80
C THR A 89 -4.45 -8.70 -2.56
N GLN A 90 -4.58 -7.46 -2.08
CA GLN A 90 -5.30 -7.11 -0.86
C GLN A 90 -6.76 -7.59 -0.84
N PRO A 91 -7.58 -7.46 -1.90
CA PRO A 91 -8.98 -7.89 -1.86
C PRO A 91 -9.13 -9.40 -1.60
N CYS A 92 -8.32 -10.22 -2.26
CA CYS A 92 -8.35 -11.67 -2.09
C CYS A 92 -7.90 -12.06 -0.68
N ILE A 93 -6.78 -11.51 -0.22
CA ILE A 93 -6.25 -11.73 1.14
C ILE A 93 -7.29 -11.38 2.20
N MET A 94 -7.93 -10.22 2.07
CA MET A 94 -8.89 -9.74 3.06
C MET A 94 -10.19 -10.56 3.01
N SER A 95 -10.62 -11.03 1.84
CA SER A 95 -11.78 -11.90 1.72
C SER A 95 -11.58 -13.24 2.44
N ASP A 96 -10.35 -13.76 2.48
CA ASP A 96 -10.03 -15.03 3.13
C ASP A 96 -10.04 -14.95 4.67
N LEU A 97 -9.91 -13.75 5.23
CA LEU A 97 -9.92 -13.51 6.67
C LEU A 97 -11.32 -13.64 7.30
N PHE A 98 -12.38 -13.45 6.52
CA PHE A 98 -13.74 -13.38 7.05
C PHE A 98 -14.65 -14.47 6.44
N PRO A 99 -15.51 -15.11 7.25
CA PRO A 99 -16.56 -16.00 6.77
C PRO A 99 -17.52 -15.27 5.83
N VAL A 100 -18.05 -15.97 4.82
CA VAL A 100 -18.92 -15.40 3.78
C VAL A 100 -20.08 -14.57 4.36
N ARG A 101 -20.72 -15.04 5.45
CA ARG A 101 -21.85 -14.35 6.11
C ARG A 101 -21.52 -12.96 6.66
N VAL A 102 -20.28 -12.71 7.08
CA VAL A 102 -19.87 -11.45 7.73
C VAL A 102 -18.73 -10.76 6.98
N ARG A 103 -18.40 -11.24 5.78
CA ARG A 103 -17.28 -10.73 5.00
C ARG A 103 -17.46 -9.26 4.66
N TYR A 104 -18.63 -8.87 4.17
CA TYR A 104 -18.88 -7.49 3.78
C TYR A 104 -18.80 -6.53 4.97
N SER A 105 -19.47 -6.86 6.09
CA SER A 105 -19.45 -6.03 7.30
C SER A 105 -18.08 -6.01 7.97
N GLY A 106 -17.36 -7.14 8.03
CA GLY A 106 -16.01 -7.21 8.58
C GLY A 106 -15.00 -6.39 7.77
N LEU A 107 -15.06 -6.47 6.43
CA LEU A 107 -14.21 -5.67 5.54
C LEU A 107 -14.51 -4.17 5.67
N ALA A 108 -15.79 -3.79 5.70
CA ALA A 108 -16.18 -2.40 5.86
C ALA A 108 -15.71 -1.84 7.22
N LEU A 109 -15.92 -2.57 8.32
CA LEU A 109 -15.43 -2.16 9.64
C LEU A 109 -13.90 -2.04 9.67
N GLY A 110 -13.18 -3.00 9.11
CA GLY A 110 -11.72 -2.95 9.00
C GLY A 110 -11.24 -1.75 8.18
N HIS A 111 -11.94 -1.44 7.08
CA HIS A 111 -11.65 -0.29 6.24
C HIS A 111 -11.87 1.03 6.99
N GLU A 112 -13.00 1.19 7.69
CA GLU A 112 -13.29 2.43 8.42
C GLU A 112 -12.34 2.65 9.60
N VAL A 113 -12.01 1.58 10.35
CA VAL A 113 -11.00 1.70 11.40
C VAL A 113 -9.64 2.08 10.79
N GLY A 114 -9.24 1.42 9.70
CA GLY A 114 -7.99 1.74 9.00
C GLY A 114 -7.96 3.16 8.41
N SER A 115 -9.09 3.64 7.87
CA SER A 115 -9.21 4.96 7.23
C SER A 115 -9.07 6.11 8.22
N ILE A 116 -9.54 5.93 9.47
CA ILE A 116 -9.35 6.92 10.54
C ILE A 116 -7.86 7.15 10.81
N PHE A 117 -7.08 6.07 10.95
CA PHE A 117 -5.64 6.16 11.22
C PHE A 117 -4.84 6.60 9.99
N SER A 118 -5.14 6.04 8.83
CA SER A 118 -4.35 6.28 7.60
C SER A 118 -4.75 7.57 6.87
N GLY A 119 -6.05 7.84 6.75
CA GLY A 119 -6.59 8.99 6.01
C GLY A 119 -6.63 10.28 6.83
N GLY A 120 -6.92 10.19 8.13
CA GLY A 120 -6.94 11.34 9.03
C GLY A 120 -5.58 11.62 9.66
N LEU A 121 -5.10 10.70 10.52
CA LEU A 121 -3.91 10.93 11.33
C LEU A 121 -2.61 10.88 10.52
N GLY A 122 -2.53 10.05 9.47
CA GLY A 122 -1.32 9.90 8.64
C GLY A 122 -0.82 11.22 8.04
N PRO A 123 -1.63 11.93 7.23
CA PRO A 123 -1.24 13.22 6.66
C PRO A 123 -0.98 14.29 7.73
N MET A 124 -1.77 14.31 8.82
CA MET A 124 -1.57 15.26 9.92
C MET A 124 -0.21 15.07 10.59
N LEU A 125 0.16 13.82 10.89
CA LEU A 125 1.44 13.49 11.51
C LEU A 125 2.60 13.77 10.55
N ALA A 126 2.45 13.45 9.26
CA ALA A 126 3.45 13.77 8.24
C ALA A 126 3.70 15.28 8.12
N VAL A 127 2.65 16.10 8.12
CA VAL A 127 2.77 17.57 8.10
C VAL A 127 3.39 18.08 9.39
N ALA A 128 2.94 17.59 10.55
CA ALA A 128 3.50 18.00 11.84
C ALA A 128 5.01 17.70 11.94
N LEU A 129 5.43 16.52 11.48
CA LEU A 129 6.84 16.13 11.41
C LEU A 129 7.63 17.01 10.45
N LEU A 130 7.06 17.30 9.27
CA LEU A 130 7.71 18.18 8.29
C LEU A 130 7.88 19.60 8.85
N MET A 131 6.87 20.14 9.54
CA MET A 131 6.94 21.47 10.17
C MET A 131 7.93 21.53 11.34
N ALA A 132 8.08 20.45 12.11
CA ALA A 132 8.95 20.42 13.28
C ALA A 132 10.44 20.27 12.93
N PHE A 133 10.76 19.51 11.88
CA PHE A 133 12.15 19.15 11.53
C PHE A 133 12.66 19.81 10.25
N ASP A 134 11.79 20.49 9.48
CA ASP A 134 12.07 21.11 8.18
C ASP A 134 12.81 20.15 7.21
N SER A 135 12.53 18.86 7.30
CA SER A 135 13.20 17.82 6.55
C SER A 135 12.28 16.63 6.27
N SER A 136 12.59 15.85 5.24
CA SER A 136 11.78 14.71 4.78
C SER A 136 12.15 13.36 5.38
N TRP A 137 13.30 13.26 6.05
CA TRP A 137 13.71 12.01 6.69
C TRP A 137 12.73 11.55 7.80
N PRO A 138 12.07 12.41 8.59
CA PRO A 138 11.10 11.94 9.59
C PRO A 138 9.83 11.38 8.94
N VAL A 139 9.42 11.94 7.79
CA VAL A 139 8.28 11.41 7.01
C VAL A 139 8.65 10.06 6.38
N SER A 140 9.90 9.90 5.97
CA SER A 140 10.44 8.60 5.50
C SER A 140 10.38 7.54 6.61
N LEU A 141 10.75 7.89 7.84
CA LEU A 141 10.62 6.99 8.99
C LEU A 141 9.17 6.65 9.31
N LEU A 142 8.26 7.61 9.18
CA LEU A 142 6.83 7.35 9.35
C LEU A 142 6.32 6.33 8.31
N LEU A 143 6.71 6.48 7.03
CA LEU A 143 6.39 5.49 6.00
C LEU A 143 6.99 4.12 6.32
N MET A 144 8.24 4.08 6.79
CA MET A 144 8.90 2.84 7.18
C MET A 144 8.19 2.16 8.35
N ALA A 145 7.69 2.93 9.33
CA ALA A 145 6.90 2.41 10.44
C ALA A 145 5.57 1.79 9.95
N TYR A 146 4.87 2.44 9.01
CA TYR A 146 3.67 1.86 8.40
C TYR A 146 3.96 0.57 7.62
N ALA A 147 5.05 0.54 6.88
CA ALA A 147 5.46 -0.66 6.14
C ALA A 147 5.85 -1.81 7.08
N LEU A 148 6.51 -1.53 8.21
CA LEU A 148 6.79 -2.52 9.26
C LEU A 148 5.49 -3.04 9.91
N LEU A 149 4.53 -2.16 10.18
CA LEU A 149 3.21 -2.57 10.70
C LEU A 149 2.50 -3.49 9.70
N ALA A 150 2.50 -3.16 8.41
CA ALA A 150 1.93 -4.01 7.36
C ALA A 150 2.65 -5.37 7.27
N TRP A 151 3.98 -5.37 7.42
CA TRP A 151 4.79 -6.59 7.44
C TRP A 151 4.44 -7.52 8.62
N ILE A 152 4.29 -6.95 9.82
CA ILE A 152 3.89 -7.68 11.04
C ILE A 152 2.46 -8.21 10.90
N ALA A 153 1.55 -7.39 10.36
CA ALA A 153 0.18 -7.82 10.08
C ALA A 153 0.16 -8.99 9.10
N LEU A 154 0.91 -8.92 8.00
CA LEU A 154 1.01 -9.99 7.00
C LEU A 154 1.58 -11.29 7.57
N ARG A 155 2.53 -11.21 8.51
CA ARG A 155 3.03 -12.39 9.23
C ARG A 155 2.00 -13.04 10.13
N SER A 156 1.07 -12.25 10.64
CA SER A 156 0.00 -12.71 11.54
C SER A 156 -1.14 -13.39 10.76
N LEU A 157 -1.15 -13.30 9.42
CA LEU A 157 -2.17 -13.94 8.60
C LEU A 157 -2.04 -15.48 8.63
N PRO A 158 -3.13 -16.23 8.86
CA PRO A 158 -3.15 -17.68 8.72
C PRO A 158 -2.75 -18.11 7.30
N SER A 159 -2.04 -19.23 7.17
CA SER A 159 -1.57 -19.75 5.87
C SER A 159 -2.64 -20.57 5.12
N THR A 160 -3.79 -20.83 5.74
CA THR A 160 -4.87 -21.65 5.19
C THR A 160 -6.15 -20.82 5.07
N PRO A 161 -6.74 -20.71 3.87
CA PRO A 161 -8.02 -20.01 3.69
C PRO A 161 -9.13 -20.66 4.54
N LEU A 162 -9.91 -19.87 5.26
CA LEU A 162 -11.04 -20.36 6.08
C LEU A 162 -12.14 -21.05 5.24
N GLN A 163 -12.15 -20.81 3.93
CA GLN A 163 -13.11 -21.40 3.00
C GLN A 163 -12.95 -22.92 2.87
N HIS A 164 -11.72 -23.45 2.92
CA HIS A 164 -11.50 -24.90 2.86
C HIS A 164 -11.90 -25.64 4.14
N LYS A 165 -12.01 -24.94 5.28
CA LYS A 165 -12.34 -25.57 6.56
C LYS A 165 -13.82 -25.92 6.71
N HIS A 166 -14.69 -25.28 5.94
CA HIS A 166 -16.15 -25.49 5.99
C HIS A 166 -16.70 -26.36 4.86
N ALA A 167 -15.95 -26.54 3.76
CA ALA A 167 -16.33 -27.43 2.67
C ALA A 167 -16.27 -28.94 3.06
N GLY A 168 -15.49 -29.30 4.09
CA GLY A 168 -15.42 -30.68 4.60
C GLY A 168 -16.46 -31.04 5.66
N ALA A 169 -17.37 -30.13 6.03
CA ALA A 169 -18.36 -30.35 7.09
C ALA A 169 -19.77 -30.70 6.56
N THR A 170 -19.98 -30.67 5.24
CA THR A 170 -21.28 -30.96 4.62
C THR A 170 -21.39 -32.36 3.99
N ASP A 171 -20.31 -33.13 3.92
CA ASP A 171 -20.27 -34.43 3.20
C ASP A 171 -20.34 -35.67 4.12
N VAL A 172 -20.83 -35.54 5.37
CA VAL A 172 -20.82 -36.66 6.35
C VAL A 172 -22.23 -37.15 6.73
N ASN A 173 -23.30 -36.67 6.09
CA ASN A 173 -24.68 -37.11 6.41
C ASN A 173 -25.54 -37.40 5.17
N ASP A 174 -25.02 -38.20 4.23
CA ASP A 174 -25.83 -38.94 3.24
C ASP A 174 -25.47 -40.44 3.28
#